data_AF-A0A2I0P0G7-F1
#
_entry.id   AF-A0A2I0P0G7-F1
#
_cell.length_a   1.000
_cell.length_b   1.000
_cell.length_c   1.000
_cell.angle_alpha   90.00
_cell.angle_beta   90.00
_cell.angle_gamma   90.00
#
_symmetry.space_group_name_H-M   'P 1'
#
loop_
_entity.id
_entity.type
_entity.pdbx_description
1 polymer ?
#
loop_
_entity_poly.entity_id
_entity_poly.type
_entity_poly.pdbx_seq_one_letter_code
_entity_poly.pdbx_strand_id
1 'polypeptide(L)' 'FLRKELGSDIEILVSDSGKFSIRSVPPISHLIAKEFGGGGHPHAAGGFFRFTTWDKILLKIMKKNRYFNKISIVADRF' A
#
# COMPACT_ATOMS: atom_id res chain seq x y z
N PHE A 1 -0.13 -8.40 -14.97
CA PHE A 1 -0.48 -7.50 -13.84
C PHE A 1 -1.08 -8.40 -12.78
N LEU A 2 -0.39 -8.56 -11.65
CA LEU A 2 -0.72 -9.54 -10.60
C LEU A 2 -2.19 -9.46 -10.17
N ARG A 3 -2.78 -8.25 -10.15
CA ARG A 3 -4.22 -8.03 -9.93
C ARG A 3 -5.14 -8.96 -10.74
N LYS A 4 -4.93 -9.07 -12.06
CA LYS A 4 -5.78 -9.88 -12.95
C LYS A 4 -5.58 -11.39 -12.73
N GLU A 5 -4.39 -11.79 -12.32
CA GLU A 5 -4.06 -13.18 -12.03
C GLU A 5 -4.62 -13.63 -10.67
N LEU A 6 -4.71 -12.71 -9.70
CA LEU A 6 -5.20 -12.97 -8.34
C LEU A 6 -6.68 -12.63 -8.15
N GLY A 7 -7.36 -12.07 -9.16
CA GLY A 7 -8.75 -11.66 -9.08
C GLY A 7 -9.02 -10.56 -8.04
N SER A 8 -8.03 -9.71 -7.75
CA SER A 8 -8.18 -8.64 -6.75
C SER A 8 -8.66 -7.33 -7.38
N ASP A 9 -9.40 -6.51 -6.64
CA ASP A 9 -9.80 -5.17 -7.12
C ASP A 9 -8.73 -4.11 -6.85
N ILE A 10 -7.82 -4.41 -5.92
CA ILE A 10 -6.77 -3.52 -5.45
C ILE A 10 -5.43 -4.27 -5.50
N GLU A 11 -4.40 -3.59 -5.97
CA GLU A 11 -3.01 -4.04 -6.00
C GLU A 11 -2.15 -3.01 -5.28
N ILE A 12 -1.36 -3.46 -4.31
CA ILE A 12 -0.46 -2.63 -3.53
C ILE A 12 0.94 -3.22 -3.64
N LEU A 13 1.88 -2.43 -4.14
CA LEU A 13 3.29 -2.76 -4.17
C LEU A 13 4.02 -1.95 -3.11
N VAL A 14 4.90 -2.60 -2.35
CA VAL A 14 5.70 -1.95 -1.30
C VAL A 14 7.17 -2.34 -1.49
N SER A 15 8.05 -1.34 -1.57
CA SER A 15 9.50 -1.55 -1.59
C SER A 15 10.07 -1.67 -0.18
N ASP A 16 11.31 -2.16 -0.10
CA ASP A 16 12.10 -2.19 1.13
C ASP A 16 12.35 -0.79 1.75
N SER A 17 12.40 0.25 0.92
CA SER A 17 12.49 1.65 1.33
C SER A 17 11.20 2.22 1.93
N GLY A 18 10.09 1.47 1.87
CA GLY A 18 8.78 1.90 2.34
C GLY A 18 7.99 2.72 1.33
N LYS A 19 8.49 2.86 0.09
CA LYS A 19 7.69 3.40 -1.02
C LYS A 19 6.56 2.42 -1.29
N PHE A 20 5.34 2.93 -1.37
CA PHE A 20 4.20 2.13 -1.79
C PHE A 20 3.51 2.73 -3.01
N SER A 21 2.93 1.85 -3.83
CA SER A 21 2.12 2.21 -4.99
C SER A 21 0.81 1.44 -4.95
N ILE A 22 -0.30 2.13 -5.15
CA ILE A 22 -1.65 1.57 -5.17
C ILE A 22 -2.20 1.67 -6.59
N ARG A 23 -2.83 0.59 -7.04
CA ARG A 23 -3.65 0.52 -8.24
C ARG A 23 -4.98 -0.12 -7.88
N SER A 24 -6.08 0.54 -8.19
CA SER A 24 -7.41 0.02 -7.87
C SER A 24 -8.39 0.18 -9.03
N VAL A 25 -9.23 -0.83 -9.23
CA VAL A 25 -10.40 -0.74 -10.11
C VAL A 25 -11.38 0.31 -9.58
N PRO A 26 -11.82 0.28 -8.30
CA PRO A 26 -12.56 1.41 -7.74
C PRO A 26 -11.69 2.67 -7.66
N PRO A 27 -12.24 3.88 -7.83
CA PRO A 27 -11.52 5.15 -7.86
C PRO A 27 -11.03 5.64 -6.47
N ILE A 28 -10.51 4.73 -5.64
CA ILE A 28 -10.19 4.96 -4.22
C ILE A 28 -8.70 5.01 -3.89
N SER A 29 -7.80 4.78 -4.87
CA SER A 29 -6.35 4.74 -4.64
C SER A 29 -5.84 6.01 -3.94
N HIS A 30 -6.26 7.19 -4.42
CA HIS A 30 -5.86 8.47 -3.83
C HIS A 30 -6.36 8.68 -2.39
N LEU A 31 -7.54 8.15 -2.05
CA LEU A 31 -8.11 8.23 -0.72
C LEU A 31 -7.29 7.39 0.26
N ILE A 32 -6.96 6.14 -0.13
CA ILE A 32 -6.10 5.26 0.66
C ILE A 32 -4.72 5.89 0.84
N ALA A 33 -4.10 6.41 -0.24
CA ALA A 33 -2.77 7.01 -0.16
C ALA A 33 -2.71 8.23 0.78
N LYS A 34 -3.78 9.03 0.82
CA LYS A 34 -3.89 10.23 1.68
C LYS A 34 -3.81 9.89 3.17
N GLU A 35 -4.36 8.75 3.59
CA GLU A 35 -4.29 8.26 4.99
C GLU A 35 -2.85 8.00 5.47
N PHE A 36 -1.91 7.85 4.53
CA PHE A 36 -0.49 7.65 4.80
C PHE A 36 0.36 8.88 4.44
N GLY A 37 -0.27 10.04 4.20
CA GLY A 37 0.42 11.26 3.79
C GLY A 37 0.94 11.23 2.35
N GLY A 38 0.45 10.29 1.53
CA GLY A 38 0.69 10.22 0.09
C GLY A 38 -0.38 10.95 -0.72
N GLY A 39 -0.46 10.62 -2.01
CA GLY A 39 -1.42 11.21 -2.93
C GLY A 39 -1.35 10.59 -4.33
N GLY A 40 -2.12 11.16 -5.26
CA GLY A 40 -2.17 10.72 -6.66
C GLY A 40 -3.56 10.84 -7.26
N HIS A 41 -3.85 9.96 -8.23
CA HIS A 41 -5.09 9.92 -8.99
C HIS A 41 -6.05 8.82 -8.49
N PRO A 42 -7.35 8.88 -8.83
CA PRO A 42 -8.36 7.95 -8.34
C PRO A 42 -8.04 6.46 -8.47
N HIS A 43 -7.45 6.03 -9.60
CA HIS A 43 -7.09 4.62 -9.83
C HIS A 43 -5.60 4.31 -9.60
N ALA A 44 -4.80 5.32 -9.28
CA ALA A 44 -3.36 5.22 -9.24
C ALA A 44 -2.76 6.25 -8.29
N ALA A 45 -2.29 5.79 -7.14
CA ALA A 45 -1.72 6.67 -6.11
C ALA A 45 -0.53 5.99 -5.42
N GLY A 46 0.11 6.70 -4.51
CA GLY A 46 1.22 6.15 -3.74
C GLY A 46 1.74 7.11 -2.69
N GLY A 47 2.82 6.70 -2.04
CA GLY A 47 3.45 7.48 -1.00
C GLY A 47 4.63 6.73 -0.38
N PHE A 48 5.02 7.19 0.80
CA PHE A 48 6.08 6.58 1.59
C PHE A 48 5.57 6.32 3.00
N PHE A 49 5.64 5.06 3.42
CA PHE A 49 5.51 4.74 4.82
C PHE A 49 6.71 5.28 5.58
N ARG A 50 6.47 5.88 6.75
CA ARG A 50 7.53 6.28 7.67
C ARG A 50 8.07 5.04 8.39
N PHE A 51 8.83 4.23 7.69
CA PHE A 51 9.49 3.05 8.25
C PHE A 51 10.54 3.50 9.27
N THR A 52 10.41 2.99 10.48
CA THR A 52 11.50 2.98 11.46
C THR A 52 12.59 1.98 11.04
N THR A 53 13.76 2.04 11.68
CA THR A 53 14.82 1.04 11.47
C THR A 53 14.31 -0.37 11.77
N TRP A 54 13.47 -0.54 12.80
CA TRP A 54 12.83 -1.80 13.13
C TRP A 54 11.87 -2.28 12.03
N ASP A 55 11.05 -1.39 11.46
CA ASP A 55 10.15 -1.72 10.35
C ASP A 55 10.94 -2.30 9.15
N LYS A 56 12.13 -1.75 8.86
CA LYS A 56 13.01 -2.24 7.78
C LYS A 56 13.60 -3.63 8.09
N ILE A 57 14.06 -3.82 9.33
CA ILE A 57 14.61 -5.12 9.79
C ILE A 57 13.54 -6.21 9.73
N LEU A 58 12.34 -5.95 10.26
CA LEU A 58 11.23 -6.91 10.24
C LEU A 58 10.79 -7.23 8.80
N LEU A 59 10.73 -6.23 7.92
CA LEU A 59 10.42 -6.47 6.52
C LEU A 59 11.49 -7.34 5.85
N LYS A 60 12.77 -7.13 6.16
CA LYS A 60 13.87 -7.92 5.58
C LYS A 60 13.85 -9.37 6.06
N ILE A 61 13.68 -9.60 7.36
CA ILE A 61 13.77 -10.92 8.00
C ILE A 61 12.47 -11.70 7.85
N MET A 62 11.34 -11.08 8.15
CA MET A 62 10.03 -11.75 8.24
C MET A 62 9.15 -11.52 7.02
N LYS A 63 9.56 -10.65 6.08
CA LYS A 63 8.70 -10.19 4.97
C LYS A 63 7.36 -9.61 5.44
N LYS A 64 7.33 -9.11 6.69
CA LYS A 64 6.14 -8.59 7.37
C LYS A 64 6.39 -7.17 7.87
N ASN A 65 5.33 -6.36 7.85
CA ASN A 65 5.33 -5.01 8.38
C ASN A 65 3.90 -4.60 8.78
N ARG A 66 3.75 -3.89 9.90
CA ARG A 66 2.48 -3.33 10.39
C ARG A 66 1.70 -2.50 9.35
N TYR A 67 2.41 -1.87 8.41
CA TYR A 67 1.78 -1.04 7.37
C TYR A 67 0.94 -1.87 6.39
N PHE A 68 1.22 -3.16 6.19
CA PHE A 68 0.39 -4.05 5.35
C PHE A 68 -1.01 -4.26 5.93
N ASN A 69 -1.12 -4.54 7.23
CA ASN A 69 -2.42 -4.65 7.87
C ASN A 69 -3.14 -3.31 7.89
N LYS A 70 -2.40 -2.23 8.17
CA LYS A 70 -2.97 -0.89 8.25
C LYS A 70 -3.57 -0.44 6.92
N ILE A 71 -2.91 -0.72 5.79
CA ILE A 71 -3.43 -0.35 4.47
C ILE A 71 -4.65 -1.18 4.07
N SER A 72 -4.71 -2.47 4.45
CA SER A 72 -5.91 -3.30 4.26
C SER A 72 -7.10 -2.73 5.02
N ILE A 73 -6.92 -2.42 6.31
CA ILE A 73 -7.98 -1.83 7.16
C ILE A 73 -8.49 -0.50 6.60
N VAL A 74 -7.62 0.30 5.96
CA VAL A 74 -8.03 1.55 5.30
C VAL A 74 -8.78 1.26 4.01
N ALA A 75 -8.33 0.30 3.21
CA ALA A 75 -8.98 -0.09 1.97
C ALA A 75 -10.40 -0.61 2.23
N ASP A 76 -10.62 -1.39 3.29
CA ASP A 76 -11.92 -1.97 3.65
C ASP A 76 -12.97 -0.91 4.09
N ARG A 77 -12.59 0.37 4.23
CA ARG A 77 -13.53 1.47 4.56
C ARG A 77 -14.21 2.07 3.33
N PHE A 78 -13.81 1.68 2.12
CA PHE A 78 -14.28 2.21 0.86
C PHE A 78 -14.84 1.10 -0.02
#